data_AF-A0A2A6ZVI9-F1
#
_entry.id   AF-A0A2A6ZVI9-F1
#
_cell.length_a   1.000
_cell.length_b   1.000
_cell.length_c   1.000
_cell.angle_alpha   90.00
_cell.angle_beta   90.00
_cell.angle_gamma   90.00
#
_symmetry.space_group_name_H-M   'P 1'
#
loop_
_entity.id
_entity.type
_entity.pdbx_description
1 polymer ?
#
loop_
_entity_poly.entity_id
_entity_poly.type
_entity_poly.pdbx_seq_one_letter_code
_entity_poly.pdbx_strand_id
1 'polypeptide(L)'
;MNNYFTLRKANRLRVKLLTEKSQEQIREVVCYLRRISWDICGVELICSDLIDIAVQANKDGNELFSVISDAETFVQEVKPSLKRLSWFDFFTVAIPIYLFLGWGIEGVFLYPLVLSVIPDYKIEISFGFLVQFCICTVSAYYLFRHMMEHVG
;
A
#
# COMPACT_ATOMS: atom_id res chain seq x y z
N MET A 1 -19.49 -2.40 7.22
CA MET A 1 -18.37 -1.76 7.94
C MET A 1 -17.14 -2.62 7.68
N ASN A 2 -16.48 -2.41 6.54
CA ASN A 2 -15.38 -3.26 6.11
C ASN A 2 -14.06 -2.57 6.44
N ASN A 3 -12.95 -3.24 6.76
CA ASN A 3 -12.64 -4.50 7.46
C ASN A 3 -11.11 -4.63 7.41
N TYR A 4 -10.45 -3.97 6.46
CA TYR A 4 -9.01 -4.00 6.28
C TYR A 4 -8.23 -3.56 7.52
N PHE A 5 -8.52 -2.39 8.09
CA PHE A 5 -7.75 -1.90 9.26
C PHE A 5 -7.98 -2.76 10.50
N THR A 6 -9.19 -3.28 10.68
CA THR A 6 -9.54 -4.21 11.76
C THR A 6 -8.89 -5.58 11.54
N LEU A 7 -8.95 -6.12 10.32
CA LEU A 7 -8.30 -7.37 9.90
C LEU A 7 -6.79 -7.27 10.05
N ARG A 8 -6.17 -6.20 9.57
CA ARG A 8 -4.72 -5.94 9.73
C ARG A 8 -4.32 -5.89 11.19
N LYS A 9 -5.13 -5.23 12.03
CA LYS A 9 -4.87 -5.19 13.48
C LYS A 9 -5.00 -6.58 14.10
N ALA A 10 -6.01 -7.34 13.72
CA ALA A 10 -6.23 -8.72 14.17
C ALA A 10 -5.07 -9.63 13.73
N ASN A 11 -4.72 -9.65 12.44
CA ASN A 11 -3.61 -10.43 11.88
C ASN A 11 -2.29 -10.12 12.59
N ARG A 12 -2.00 -8.85 12.87
CA ARG A 12 -0.79 -8.46 13.61
C ARG A 12 -0.73 -9.06 15.02
N LEU A 13 -1.87 -9.25 15.68
CA LEU A 13 -1.95 -9.92 16.98
C LEU A 13 -1.85 -11.43 16.83
N ARG A 14 -2.52 -12.01 15.83
CA ARG A 14 -2.53 -13.45 15.57
C ARG A 14 -1.17 -14.00 15.17
N VAL A 15 -0.41 -13.28 14.33
CA VAL A 15 0.96 -13.66 13.95
C VAL A 15 1.88 -13.80 15.17
N LYS A 16 1.73 -12.91 16.16
CA LYS A 16 2.56 -12.95 17.39
C LYS A 16 2.35 -14.20 18.24
N LEU A 17 1.24 -14.90 18.06
CA LEU A 17 0.94 -16.15 18.76
C LEU A 17 1.58 -17.38 18.08
N LEU A 18 2.10 -17.21 16.87
CA LEU A 18 2.72 -18.28 16.11
C LEU A 18 4.21 -18.45 16.49
N THR A 19 4.75 -19.63 16.23
CA THR A 19 6.18 -19.96 16.37
C THR A 19 7.05 -19.06 15.49
N GLU A 20 8.25 -18.69 15.94
CA GLU A 20 9.17 -17.78 15.23
C GLU A 20 9.41 -18.18 13.77
N LYS A 21 9.65 -19.47 13.49
CA LYS A 21 9.80 -19.98 12.12
C LYS A 21 8.59 -19.67 11.24
N SER A 22 7.38 -19.98 11.69
CA SER A 22 6.16 -19.69 10.91
C SER A 22 5.92 -18.19 10.73
N GLN A 23 6.38 -17.34 11.66
CA GLN A 23 6.32 -15.89 11.49
C GLN A 23 7.26 -15.41 10.36
N GLU A 24 8.48 -15.94 10.29
CA GLU A 24 9.43 -15.63 9.22
C GLU A 24 8.89 -16.06 7.85
N GLN A 25 8.35 -17.27 7.76
CA GLN A 25 7.76 -17.82 6.54
C GLN A 25 6.58 -16.98 6.03
N ILE A 26 5.65 -16.62 6.91
CA ILE A 26 4.53 -15.71 6.54
C ILE A 26 5.06 -14.35 6.10
N ARG A 27 6.10 -13.83 6.78
CA ARG A 27 6.69 -12.53 6.44
C ARG A 27 7.31 -12.54 5.05
N GLU A 28 8.00 -13.62 4.66
CA GLU A 28 8.59 -13.76 3.33
C GLU A 28 7.51 -13.78 2.24
N VAL A 29 6.47 -14.60 2.40
CA VAL A 29 5.36 -14.70 1.45
C VAL A 29 4.63 -13.37 1.32
N VAL A 30 4.31 -12.70 2.43
CA VAL A 30 3.63 -11.39 2.42
C VAL A 30 4.51 -10.31 1.77
N CYS A 31 5.82 -10.29 2.06
CA CYS A 31 6.75 -9.35 1.42
C CYS A 31 6.82 -9.56 -0.10
N TYR A 32 6.88 -10.82 -0.55
CA TYR A 32 6.93 -11.15 -1.97
C TYR A 32 5.63 -10.79 -2.68
N LEU A 33 4.47 -11.13 -2.10
CA LEU A 33 3.16 -10.78 -2.63
C LEU A 33 2.98 -9.27 -2.76
N ARG A 34 3.33 -8.49 -1.72
CA ARG A 34 3.26 -7.01 -1.76
C ARG A 34 4.11 -6.42 -2.88
N ARG A 35 5.25 -7.04 -3.20
CA ARG A 35 6.14 -6.57 -4.25
C ARG A 35 5.56 -6.77 -5.65
N ILE A 36 4.76 -7.82 -5.85
CA ILE A 36 4.27 -8.22 -7.18
C ILE A 36 2.85 -7.76 -7.45
N SER A 37 1.92 -7.93 -6.52
CA SER A 37 0.50 -7.70 -6.78
C SER A 37 0.07 -6.25 -6.59
N TRP A 38 0.83 -5.48 -5.79
CA TRP A 38 0.48 -4.10 -5.37
C TRP A 38 -0.94 -3.98 -4.77
N ASP A 39 -1.58 -5.11 -4.45
CA ASP A 39 -2.90 -5.20 -3.86
C ASP A 39 -2.74 -5.34 -2.34
N ILE A 40 -2.79 -4.21 -1.65
CA ILE A 40 -2.56 -4.16 -0.20
C ILE A 40 -3.67 -4.91 0.56
N CYS A 41 -4.91 -4.88 0.05
CA CYS A 41 -6.05 -5.48 0.76
C CYS A 41 -6.12 -6.99 0.51
N GLY A 42 -5.98 -7.43 -0.74
CA GLY A 42 -5.97 -8.85 -1.07
C GLY A 42 -4.83 -9.59 -0.38
N VAL A 43 -3.64 -8.99 -0.30
CA VAL A 43 -2.50 -9.61 0.42
C VAL A 43 -2.75 -9.74 1.92
N GLU A 44 -3.47 -8.80 2.53
CA GLU A 44 -3.83 -8.90 3.95
C GLU A 44 -4.89 -9.97 4.21
N LEU A 45 -5.77 -10.23 3.23
CA LEU A 45 -6.73 -11.33 3.27
C LEU A 45 -6.02 -12.69 3.19
N ILE A 46 -5.12 -12.85 2.22
CA ILE A 46 -4.27 -14.06 2.09
C ILE A 46 -3.40 -14.25 3.33
N CYS A 47 -2.90 -13.17 3.92
CA CYS A 47 -2.17 -13.23 5.18
C CYS A 47 -3.05 -13.81 6.31
N SER A 48 -4.34 -13.46 6.38
CA SER A 48 -5.26 -14.08 7.34
C SER A 48 -5.38 -15.58 7.10
N ASP A 49 -5.58 -16.00 5.85
CA ASP A 49 -5.70 -17.43 5.51
C ASP A 49 -4.42 -18.21 5.84
N LEU A 50 -3.24 -17.64 5.55
CA LEU A 50 -1.95 -18.19 5.92
C LEU A 50 -1.78 -18.33 7.44
N ILE A 51 -2.23 -17.33 8.21
CA ILE A 51 -2.23 -17.39 9.67
C ILE A 51 -3.15 -18.51 10.17
N ASP A 52 -4.34 -18.66 9.57
CA ASP A 52 -5.28 -19.72 9.91
C ASP A 52 -4.68 -21.12 9.67
N ILE A 53 -4.02 -21.31 8.52
CA ILE A 53 -3.29 -22.55 8.21
C ILE A 53 -2.13 -22.75 9.20
N ALA A 54 -1.39 -21.71 9.54
CA ALA A 54 -0.29 -21.79 10.51
C ALA A 54 -0.75 -22.13 11.93
N VAL A 55 -1.88 -21.59 12.37
CA VAL A 55 -2.49 -21.95 13.65
C VAL A 55 -2.88 -23.42 13.65
N GLN A 56 -3.44 -23.93 12.55
CA GLN A 56 -3.83 -25.33 12.45
C GLN A 56 -2.60 -26.25 12.43
N ALA A 57 -1.60 -25.96 11.61
CA ALA A 57 -0.35 -26.71 11.56
C ALA A 57 0.35 -26.77 12.92
N ASN A 58 0.40 -25.65 13.66
CA ASN A 58 0.97 -25.60 15.00
C ASN A 58 0.20 -26.46 16.01
N LYS A 59 -1.14 -26.59 15.89
CA LYS A 59 -1.92 -27.52 16.74
C LYS A 59 -1.57 -28.98 16.47
N ASP A 60 -1.27 -29.29 15.22
CA ASP A 60 -0.92 -30.63 14.75
C ASP A 60 0.58 -30.94 14.93
N GLY A 61 1.36 -30.01 15.52
CA GLY A 61 2.79 -30.15 15.78
C GLY A 61 3.69 -30.02 14.54
N ASN A 62 3.12 -29.54 13.44
CA ASN A 62 3.76 -29.47 12.12
C ASN A 62 4.15 -28.03 11.75
N GLU A 63 5.16 -27.86 10.91
CA GLU A 63 5.57 -26.55 10.39
C GLU A 63 4.66 -26.07 9.25
N LEU A 64 4.52 -24.75 9.04
CA LEU A 64 3.61 -24.17 8.03
C LEU A 64 3.86 -24.69 6.60
N PHE A 65 5.12 -24.80 6.19
CA PHE A 65 5.51 -25.34 4.87
C PHE A 65 5.46 -26.87 4.76
N SER A 66 5.08 -27.59 5.81
CA SER A 66 4.71 -29.01 5.65
C SER A 66 3.27 -29.17 5.11
N VAL A 67 2.44 -28.13 5.29
CA VAL A 67 1.03 -28.09 4.86
C VAL A 67 0.87 -27.28 3.57
N ILE A 68 1.73 -26.28 3.35
CA ILE A 68 1.71 -25.42 2.16
C ILE A 68 2.85 -25.83 1.23
N SER A 69 2.55 -26.09 -0.05
CA SER A 69 3.55 -26.25 -1.11
C SER A 69 4.50 -25.06 -1.12
N ASP A 70 5.78 -25.29 -1.41
CA ASP A 70 6.87 -24.31 -1.36
C ASP A 70 6.45 -22.85 -1.66
N ALA A 71 6.96 -21.86 -0.93
CA ALA A 71 6.45 -20.48 -0.90
C ALA A 71 6.21 -19.88 -2.31
N GLU A 72 7.07 -20.21 -3.26
CA GLU A 72 6.96 -19.79 -4.65
C GLU A 72 5.71 -20.35 -5.36
N THR A 73 5.38 -21.61 -5.11
CA THR A 73 4.23 -22.31 -5.71
C THR A 73 2.92 -21.75 -5.17
N PHE A 74 2.83 -21.55 -3.85
CA PHE A 74 1.66 -20.91 -3.22
C PHE A 74 1.42 -19.51 -3.79
N VAL A 75 2.48 -18.72 -3.98
CA VAL A 75 2.31 -17.39 -4.57
C VAL A 75 1.81 -17.47 -6.01
N GLN A 76 2.31 -18.41 -6.82
CA GLN A 76 1.83 -18.57 -8.21
C GLN A 76 0.34 -18.93 -8.26
N GLU A 77 -0.13 -19.76 -7.32
CA GLU A 77 -1.55 -20.12 -7.22
C GLU A 77 -2.44 -18.95 -6.80
N VAL A 78 -1.95 -18.11 -5.89
CA VAL A 78 -2.72 -16.99 -5.32
C VAL A 78 -2.60 -15.70 -6.16
N LYS A 79 -1.55 -15.57 -6.97
CA LYS A 79 -1.35 -14.43 -7.87
C LYS A 79 -2.56 -14.09 -8.76
N PRO A 80 -3.28 -15.04 -9.40
CA PRO A 80 -4.46 -14.73 -10.21
C PRO A 80 -5.69 -14.32 -9.40
N SER A 81 -5.79 -14.66 -8.11
CA SER A 81 -6.93 -14.26 -7.26
C SER A 81 -6.79 -12.84 -6.70
N LEU A 82 -5.59 -12.28 -6.72
CA LEU A 82 -5.31 -10.91 -6.32
C LEU A 82 -5.83 -9.91 -7.36
N LYS A 83 -6.67 -8.97 -6.91
CA LYS A 83 -7.23 -7.95 -7.79
C LYS A 83 -6.14 -6.92 -8.04
N ARG A 84 -5.56 -6.91 -9.24
CA ARG A 84 -4.57 -5.90 -9.63
C ARG A 84 -5.22 -4.52 -9.45
N LEU A 85 -4.73 -3.74 -8.48
CA LEU A 85 -5.19 -2.37 -8.24
C LEU A 85 -5.05 -1.60 -9.56
N SER A 86 -6.10 -0.87 -9.97
CA SER A 86 -6.09 -0.19 -11.26
C SER A 86 -5.00 0.89 -11.22
N TRP A 87 -4.21 1.01 -12.29
CA TRP A 87 -3.25 2.11 -12.43
C TRP A 87 -3.92 3.48 -12.26
N PHE A 88 -5.21 3.59 -12.60
CA PHE A 88 -6.02 4.79 -12.40
C PHE A 88 -6.24 5.15 -10.92
N ASP A 89 -6.37 4.16 -10.03
CA ASP A 89 -6.53 4.39 -8.59
C ASP A 89 -5.24 5.00 -8.03
N PHE A 90 -4.09 4.51 -8.49
CA PHE A 90 -2.78 5.06 -8.14
C PHE A 90 -2.64 6.52 -8.60
N PHE A 91 -3.01 6.82 -9.84
CA PHE A 91 -3.00 8.20 -10.32
C PHE A 91 -3.93 9.09 -9.50
N THR A 92 -5.10 8.63 -9.11
CA THR A 92 -6.07 9.42 -8.34
C THR A 92 -5.49 9.88 -6.99
N VAL A 93 -4.68 9.04 -6.33
CA VAL A 93 -3.97 9.42 -5.08
C VAL A 93 -2.74 10.29 -5.35
N ALA A 94 -2.04 10.05 -6.45
CA ALA A 94 -0.80 10.75 -6.77
C ALA A 94 -1.03 12.15 -7.35
N ILE A 95 -2.12 12.35 -8.10
CA ILE A 95 -2.47 13.61 -8.79
C ILE A 95 -2.43 14.83 -7.86
N PRO A 96 -3.05 14.83 -6.66
CA PRO A 96 -2.98 15.99 -5.74
C PRO A 96 -1.56 16.37 -5.34
N ILE A 97 -0.66 15.40 -5.21
CA ILE A 97 0.75 15.60 -4.83
C ILE A 97 1.56 16.09 -6.03
N TYR A 98 1.34 15.49 -7.21
CA TYR A 98 1.99 15.91 -8.46
C TYR A 98 1.60 17.33 -8.89
N LEU A 99 0.33 17.69 -8.77
CA LEU A 99 -0.15 19.04 -9.04
C LEU A 99 0.45 20.07 -8.07
N PHE A 100 0.69 19.67 -6.82
CA PHE A 100 1.26 20.55 -5.80
C PHE A 100 2.77 20.81 -5.97
N LEU A 101 3.56 19.77 -6.29
CA LEU A 101 5.03 19.84 -6.40
C LEU A 101 5.54 20.65 -7.62
N GLY A 102 4.68 21.42 -8.28
CA GLY A 102 5.09 22.23 -9.43
C GLY A 102 5.38 21.38 -10.68
N TRP A 103 4.74 20.23 -10.82
CA TRP A 103 4.64 19.51 -12.10
C TRP A 103 3.22 19.59 -12.69
N GLY A 104 2.34 20.39 -12.07
CA GLY A 104 1.07 20.81 -12.64
C GLY A 104 1.21 22.00 -13.60
N ILE A 105 0.07 22.58 -14.01
CA ILE A 105 0.00 23.68 -14.99
C ILE A 105 0.87 24.87 -14.57
N GLU A 106 0.85 25.26 -13.29
CA GLU A 106 1.66 26.37 -12.77
C GLU A 106 3.17 26.09 -12.84
N GLY A 107 3.55 24.86 -12.51
CA GLY A 107 4.90 24.33 -12.55
C GLY A 107 5.57 24.31 -13.93
N VAL A 108 4.84 23.76 -14.90
CA VAL A 108 5.33 23.50 -16.25
C VAL A 108 5.16 24.71 -17.17
N PHE A 109 4.13 25.54 -16.96
CA PHE A 109 3.88 26.72 -17.80
C PHE A 109 4.21 28.05 -17.13
N LEU A 110 3.78 28.30 -15.89
CA LEU A 110 3.94 29.63 -15.28
C LEU A 110 5.37 29.88 -14.81
N TYR A 111 6.03 28.93 -14.15
CA TYR A 111 7.42 29.13 -13.69
C TYR A 111 8.41 29.43 -14.82
N PRO A 112 8.47 28.66 -15.92
CA PRO A 112 9.37 29.00 -17.02
C PRO A 112 8.97 30.29 -17.75
N LEU A 113 7.67 30.61 -17.86
CA LEU A 113 7.21 31.87 -18.44
C LEU A 113 7.61 33.07 -17.56
N VAL A 114 7.42 32.98 -16.24
CA VAL A 114 7.85 34.02 -15.29
C VAL A 114 9.38 34.15 -15.26
N LEU A 115 10.13 33.04 -15.27
CA LEU A 115 11.60 33.07 -15.31
C LEU A 115 12.14 33.65 -16.63
N SER A 116 11.43 33.45 -17.75
CA SER A 116 11.79 34.06 -19.04
C SER A 116 11.55 35.57 -19.10
N VAL A 117 10.62 36.09 -18.29
CA VAL A 117 10.32 37.53 -18.19
C VAL A 117 11.13 38.20 -17.09
N ILE A 118 11.43 37.48 -16.00
CA ILE A 118 12.16 37.98 -14.82
C ILE A 118 13.20 36.92 -14.38
N PRO A 119 14.47 37.05 -14.80
CA PRO A 119 15.49 36.03 -14.57
C PRO A 119 15.96 35.91 -13.11
N ASP A 120 15.74 36.93 -12.28
CA ASP A 120 16.11 36.94 -10.84
C ASP A 120 14.96 36.51 -9.91
N TYR A 121 13.90 35.90 -10.46
CA TYR A 121 12.75 35.47 -9.66
C TYR A 121 13.17 34.37 -8.65
N LYS A 122 13.11 34.71 -7.36
CA LYS A 122 13.34 33.76 -6.27
C LYS A 122 12.02 33.13 -5.86
N ILE A 123 11.99 31.81 -5.74
CA ILE A 123 10.84 31.08 -5.20
C ILE A 123 10.75 31.37 -3.71
N GLU A 124 9.93 32.36 -3.34
CA GLU A 124 9.58 32.58 -1.94
C GLU A 124 8.60 31.49 -1.51
N ILE A 125 8.98 30.69 -0.51
CA ILE A 125 8.07 29.73 0.13
C ILE A 125 7.01 30.55 0.88
N SER A 126 5.94 30.91 0.18
CA SER A 126 4.84 31.68 0.72
C SER A 126 4.04 30.83 1.72
N PHE A 127 3.43 31.47 2.71
CA PHE A 127 2.50 30.81 3.64
C PHE A 127 1.36 30.09 2.90
N GLY A 128 0.91 30.65 1.76
CA GLY A 128 -0.08 29.99 0.90
C GLY A 128 0.39 28.64 0.34
N PHE A 129 1.68 28.52 0.01
CA PHE A 129 2.28 27.26 -0.46
C PHE A 129 2.26 26.19 0.63
N LEU A 130 2.54 26.57 1.89
CA LEU A 130 2.47 25.65 3.03
C LEU A 130 1.04 25.17 3.30
N VAL A 131 0.07 26.08 3.25
CA VAL A 131 -1.35 25.73 3.44
C VAL A 131 -1.83 24.79 2.33
N GLN A 132 -1.47 25.07 1.08
CA GLN A 132 -1.84 24.23 -0.06
C GLN A 132 -1.16 22.85 0.00
N PHE A 133 0.08 22.76 0.48
CA PHE A 133 0.74 21.46 0.73
C PHE A 133 -0.05 20.61 1.72
N CYS A 134 -0.45 21.22 2.84
CA CYS A 134 -1.25 20.56 3.87
C CYS A 134 -2.59 20.07 3.31
N ILE A 135 -3.27 20.87 2.48
CA ILE A 135 -4.54 20.46 1.86
C ILE A 135 -4.33 19.29 0.88
N CYS A 136 -3.30 19.33 0.04
CA CYS A 136 -2.99 18.26 -0.91
C CYS A 136 -2.62 16.95 -0.22
N THR A 137 -1.80 17.01 0.84
CA THR A 137 -1.42 15.82 1.62
C THR A 137 -2.60 15.21 2.35
N VAL A 138 -3.47 16.02 2.97
CA VAL A 138 -4.69 15.54 3.62
C VAL A 138 -5.66 14.94 2.60
N SER A 139 -5.81 15.56 1.43
CA SER A 139 -6.69 15.06 0.36
C SER A 139 -6.17 13.73 -0.22
N ALA A 140 -4.87 13.62 -0.50
CA ALA A 140 -4.25 12.37 -0.94
C ALA A 140 -4.38 11.26 0.10
N TYR A 141 -4.21 11.59 1.39
CA TYR A 141 -4.43 10.64 2.48
C TYR A 141 -5.89 10.15 2.54
N TYR A 142 -6.86 11.05 2.41
CA TYR A 142 -8.28 10.70 2.42
C TYR A 142 -8.66 9.83 1.22
N LEU A 143 -8.20 10.18 0.01
CA LEU A 143 -8.43 9.38 -1.20
C LEU A 143 -7.80 7.99 -1.08
N PHE A 144 -6.56 7.90 -0.59
CA PHE A 144 -5.90 6.62 -0.34
C PHE A 144 -6.70 5.77 0.64
N ARG A 145 -7.14 6.36 1.76
CA ARG A 145 -7.96 5.67 2.75
C ARG A 145 -9.29 5.19 2.15
N HIS A 146 -9.97 6.04 1.39
CA HIS A 146 -11.23 5.71 0.75
C HIS A 146 -11.11 4.54 -0.23
N MET A 147 -10.04 4.51 -1.04
CA MET A 147 -9.74 3.39 -1.94
C MET A 147 -9.53 2.08 -1.16
N MET A 148 -8.75 2.13 -0.08
CA MET A 148 -8.52 0.97 0.78
C MET A 148 -9.81 0.44 1.42
N GLU A 149 -10.78 1.31 1.69
CA GLU A 149 -12.09 0.95 2.25
C GLU A 149 -13.07 0.38 1.19
N HIS A 150 -12.89 0.69 -0.11
CA HIS A 150 -13.77 0.20 -1.19
C HIS A 150 -13.27 -1.08 -1.87
N VAL A 151 -11.97 -1.36 -1.82
CA VAL A 151 -11.37 -2.55 -2.45
C VAL A 151 -11.43 -3.78 -1.54
N GLY A 152 -11.55 -3.59 -0.23
CA GLY A 152 -11.69 -4.65 0.78
C GLY A 152 -13.12 -4.93 1.18
#